data_AF-A0A288GTU6-F1
#
_entry.id   AF-A0A288GTU6-F1
#
_cell.length_a   1.000
_cell.length_b   1.000
_cell.length_c   1.000
_cell.angle_alpha   90.00
_cell.angle_beta   90.00
_cell.angle_gamma   90.00
#
_symmetry.space_group_name_H-M   'P 1'
#
loop_
_entity.id
_entity.type
_entity.pdbx_description
1 polymer ?
#
loop_
_entity_poly.entity_id
_entity_poly.type
_entity_poly.pdbx_seq_one_letter_code
_entity_poly.pdbx_strand_id
1 'polypeptide(L)'
;MNKELSVVFPLYENEGETFVLLGKNGPATKMPGLRNGFGGKCEIGESVLDCAIRETQEETAGAIVLSPESLFEIGNVYMSDNIITFFTTYLTEKISIQDTHAMIDIQWFSMKNTSIFLHEMLSGDDQVIQQLSNFIDNKEQYIPFRLDKTNDSKLAEQTKNIYS
;
A
#
# COMPACT_ATOMS: atom_id res chain seq x y z
N MET A 1 5.38 5.80 21.85
CA MET A 1 5.34 4.51 21.14
C MET A 1 4.96 4.85 19.72
N ASN A 2 5.76 4.45 18.73
CA ASN A 2 5.44 4.73 17.34
C ASN A 2 4.19 3.96 16.96
N LYS A 3 3.29 4.57 16.19
CA LYS A 3 2.14 3.87 15.62
C LYS A 3 2.63 3.06 14.42
N GLU A 4 2.23 1.80 14.35
CA GLU A 4 2.57 0.93 13.23
C GLU A 4 1.41 0.90 12.24
N LEU A 5 1.76 0.92 10.96
CA LEU A 5 0.83 0.87 9.85
C LEU A 5 1.31 -0.14 8.83
N SER A 6 0.35 -0.74 8.14
CA SER A 6 0.59 -1.63 7.01
C SER A 6 -0.06 -1.08 5.74
N VAL A 7 0.59 -1.22 4.59
CA VAL A 7 -0.01 -0.98 3.29
C VAL A 7 0.32 -2.14 2.36
N VAL A 8 -0.67 -2.66 1.64
CA VAL A 8 -0.55 -3.78 0.71
C VAL A 8 -0.82 -3.30 -0.71
N PHE A 9 0.07 -3.70 -1.63
CA PHE A 9 -0.12 -3.53 -3.07
C PHE A 9 -0.34 -4.89 -3.74
N PRO A 10 -1.60 -5.32 -3.95
CA PRO A 10 -1.89 -6.54 -4.69
C PRO A 10 -1.45 -6.42 -6.14
N LEU A 11 -0.78 -7.45 -6.64
CA LEU A 11 -0.30 -7.55 -8.02
C LEU A 11 -1.04 -8.65 -8.76
N TYR A 12 -1.15 -8.48 -10.07
CA TYR A 12 -1.65 -9.51 -10.98
C TYR A 12 -0.80 -9.49 -12.25
N GLU A 13 -0.42 -10.66 -12.75
CA GLU A 13 0.33 -10.79 -14.00
C GLU A 13 -0.55 -11.39 -15.10
N ASN A 14 -0.54 -10.75 -16.27
CA ASN A 14 -1.19 -11.27 -17.47
C ASN A 14 -0.33 -11.02 -18.69
N GLU A 15 -0.03 -12.08 -19.45
CA GLU A 15 0.73 -12.00 -20.71
C GLU A 15 2.07 -11.25 -20.57
N GLY A 16 2.78 -11.43 -19.45
CA GLY A 16 4.06 -10.77 -19.18
C GLY A 16 3.95 -9.30 -18.81
N GLU A 17 2.75 -8.83 -18.45
CA GLU A 17 2.53 -7.50 -17.88
C GLU A 17 2.02 -7.61 -16.44
N THR A 18 2.65 -6.85 -15.55
CA THR A 18 2.23 -6.74 -14.15
C THR A 18 1.33 -5.53 -13.95
N PHE A 19 0.23 -5.75 -13.26
CA PHE A 19 -0.73 -4.75 -12.83
C PHE A 19 -0.72 -4.64 -11.31
N VAL A 20 -0.89 -3.43 -10.79
CA VAL A 20 -1.10 -3.15 -9.37
C VAL A 20 -2.55 -2.72 -9.14
N LEU A 21 -3.17 -3.26 -8.11
CA LEU A 21 -4.50 -2.85 -7.68
C LEU A 21 -4.37 -1.67 -6.71
N LEU A 22 -5.06 -0.58 -7.00
CA LEU A 22 -5.07 0.63 -6.18
C LEU A 22 -6.50 1.17 -6.04
N GLY A 23 -6.80 1.78 -4.91
CA GLY A 23 -8.04 2.52 -4.68
C GLY A 23 -7.77 3.96 -4.29
N LYS A 24 -8.73 4.85 -4.51
CA LYS A 24 -8.75 6.18 -3.92
C LYS A 24 -9.36 6.10 -2.53
N ASN A 25 -8.69 6.73 -1.57
CA ASN A 25 -9.22 6.91 -0.23
C ASN A 25 -10.61 7.58 -0.28
N GLY A 26 -11.59 6.98 0.40
CA GLY A 26 -12.98 7.42 0.40
C GLY A 26 -13.18 8.78 1.09
N PRO A 27 -14.36 9.42 0.91
CA PRO A 27 -14.60 10.79 1.37
C PRO A 27 -14.52 10.99 2.90
N ALA A 28 -14.77 9.92 3.66
CA ALA A 28 -14.74 9.94 5.12
C ALA A 28 -13.34 9.68 5.72
N THR A 29 -12.36 9.35 4.88
CA THR A 29 -10.98 9.13 5.30
C THR A 29 -10.25 10.46 5.53
N LYS A 30 -9.04 10.39 6.09
CA LYS A 30 -8.21 11.58 6.33
C LYS A 30 -7.49 12.11 5.07
N MET A 31 -7.53 11.36 3.97
CA MET A 31 -6.85 11.68 2.72
C MET A 31 -7.77 11.47 1.50
N PRO A 32 -8.97 12.05 1.50
CA PRO A 32 -9.98 11.71 0.51
C PRO A 32 -9.49 12.01 -0.91
N GLY A 33 -9.72 11.07 -1.82
CA GLY A 33 -9.41 11.19 -3.25
C GLY A 33 -7.97 10.85 -3.63
N LEU A 34 -7.05 10.67 -2.68
CA LEU A 34 -5.70 10.19 -2.97
C LEU A 34 -5.68 8.70 -3.20
N ARG A 35 -4.92 8.26 -4.21
CA ARG A 35 -4.77 6.85 -4.55
C ARG A 35 -3.68 6.20 -3.71
N ASN A 36 -3.94 4.98 -3.25
CA ASN A 36 -2.99 4.20 -2.45
C ASN A 36 -3.22 2.69 -2.61
N GLY A 37 -2.34 1.90 -2.02
CA GLY A 37 -2.60 0.51 -1.66
C GLY A 37 -3.56 0.41 -0.47
N PHE A 38 -3.89 -0.82 -0.08
CA PHE A 38 -4.87 -1.10 0.97
C PHE A 38 -4.19 -1.21 2.33
N GLY A 39 -4.72 -0.54 3.35
CA GLY A 39 -4.01 -0.51 4.62
C GLY A 39 -4.45 0.53 5.62
N GLY A 40 -4.03 0.32 6.87
CA GLY A 40 -4.44 1.14 8.00
C GLY A 40 -3.47 1.05 9.18
N LYS A 41 -4.00 1.42 10.35
CA LYS A 41 -3.25 1.44 11.61
C LYS A 41 -3.41 0.10 12.31
N CYS A 42 -2.33 -0.43 12.86
CA CYS A 42 -2.38 -1.65 13.66
C CYS A 42 -3.22 -1.42 14.93
N GLU A 43 -4.05 -2.40 15.27
CA GLU A 43 -4.77 -2.45 16.54
C GLU A 43 -3.85 -2.82 17.71
N ILE A 44 -4.33 -2.64 18.94
CA ILE A 44 -3.53 -2.94 20.14
C ILE A 44 -3.27 -4.45 20.23
N GLY A 45 -1.99 -4.83 20.14
CA GLY A 45 -1.55 -6.22 20.18
C GLY A 45 -1.60 -6.95 18.83
N GLU A 46 -2.02 -6.25 17.77
CA GLU A 46 -2.00 -6.75 16.39
C GLU A 46 -0.58 -6.67 15.82
N SER A 47 -0.13 -7.71 15.11
CA SER A 47 1.11 -7.64 14.36
C SER A 47 0.92 -6.86 13.06
N VAL A 48 1.97 -6.22 12.56
CA VAL A 48 1.90 -5.47 11.28
C VAL A 48 1.46 -6.36 10.10
N LEU A 49 1.80 -7.65 10.14
CA LEU A 49 1.38 -8.62 9.14
C LEU A 49 -0.12 -8.95 9.25
N ASP A 50 -0.62 -9.16 10.46
CA ASP A 50 -2.06 -9.39 10.69
C ASP A 50 -2.88 -8.15 10.29
N CYS A 51 -2.38 -6.95 10.61
CA CYS A 51 -2.96 -5.68 10.17
C CYS A 51 -3.05 -5.62 8.63
N ALA A 52 -1.98 -6.00 7.92
CA ALA A 52 -1.97 -6.00 6.46
C ALA A 52 -3.06 -6.91 5.87
N ILE A 53 -3.26 -8.09 6.46
CA ILE A 53 -4.28 -9.06 6.05
C ILE A 53 -5.69 -8.53 6.36
N ARG A 54 -5.92 -8.06 7.59
CA ARG A 54 -7.22 -7.53 8.03
C ARG A 54 -7.65 -6.34 7.18
N GLU A 55 -6.81 -5.32 7.06
CA GLU A 55 -7.13 -4.09 6.31
C GLU A 55 -7.40 -4.40 4.84
N THR A 56 -6.59 -5.26 4.21
CA THR A 56 -6.84 -5.66 2.81
C THR A 56 -8.20 -6.36 2.68
N GLN A 57 -8.56 -7.24 3.60
CA GLN A 57 -9.85 -7.92 3.56
C GLN A 57 -11.02 -6.95 3.77
N GLU A 58 -10.90 -6.02 4.72
CA GLU A 58 -11.94 -5.03 5.03
C GLU A 58 -12.16 -4.04 3.87
N GLU A 59 -11.07 -3.44 3.36
CA GLU A 59 -11.14 -2.41 2.33
C GLU A 59 -11.50 -2.94 0.93
N THR A 60 -11.39 -4.25 0.73
CA THR A 60 -11.82 -4.95 -0.50
C THR A 60 -13.17 -5.66 -0.36
N ALA A 61 -13.90 -5.41 0.73
CA ALA A 61 -15.18 -6.06 1.04
C ALA A 61 -15.11 -7.60 1.02
N GLY A 62 -13.97 -8.16 1.43
CA GLY A 62 -13.70 -9.59 1.49
C GLY A 62 -13.37 -10.23 0.14
N ALA A 63 -13.23 -9.45 -0.94
CA ALA A 63 -12.89 -9.97 -2.26
C ALA A 63 -11.44 -10.50 -2.32
N ILE A 64 -10.54 -9.95 -1.52
CA ILE A 64 -9.17 -10.45 -1.34
C ILE A 64 -9.03 -11.03 0.06
N VAL A 65 -8.68 -12.31 0.13
CA VAL A 65 -8.35 -13.02 1.37
C VAL A 65 -6.91 -13.49 1.28
N LEU A 66 -6.06 -12.96 2.15
CA LEU A 66 -4.62 -13.22 2.16
C LEU A 66 -4.25 -14.21 3.26
N SER A 67 -3.17 -14.96 3.03
CA SER A 67 -2.49 -15.70 4.08
C SER A 67 -1.13 -15.06 4.38
N PRO A 68 -0.56 -15.25 5.58
CA PRO A 68 0.77 -14.74 5.93
C PRO A 68 1.85 -15.09 4.90
N GLU A 69 1.82 -16.29 4.34
CA GLU A 69 2.80 -16.80 3.38
C GLU A 69 2.67 -16.20 1.98
N SER A 70 1.53 -15.56 1.69
CA SER A 70 1.26 -14.91 0.41
C SER A 70 1.81 -13.47 0.34
N LEU A 71 2.23 -12.91 1.46
CA LEU A 71 2.71 -11.53 1.56
C LEU A 71 4.24 -11.48 1.51
N PHE A 72 4.74 -10.54 0.73
CA PHE A 72 6.15 -10.18 0.63
C PHE A 72 6.32 -8.77 1.19
N GLU A 73 7.16 -8.60 2.20
CA GLU A 73 7.54 -7.26 2.67
C GLU A 73 8.37 -6.56 1.60
N ILE A 74 7.96 -5.37 1.19
CA ILE A 74 8.71 -4.55 0.23
C ILE A 74 9.60 -3.53 0.93
N GLY A 75 9.28 -3.14 2.18
CA GLY A 75 10.13 -2.28 2.98
C GLY A 75 9.37 -1.43 3.98
N ASN A 76 10.07 -0.53 4.66
CA ASN A 76 9.47 0.38 5.63
C ASN A 76 9.87 1.84 5.42
N VAL A 77 8.93 2.73 5.72
CA VAL A 77 9.13 4.17 5.87
C VAL A 77 9.00 4.54 7.34
N TYR A 78 10.07 5.12 7.89
CA TYR A 78 10.15 5.58 9.27
C TYR A 78 9.85 7.08 9.30
N MET A 79 8.79 7.46 10.02
CA MET A 79 8.40 8.85 10.28
C MET A 79 8.52 9.15 11.77
N SER A 80 8.47 10.41 12.17
CA SER A 80 8.74 10.84 13.55
C SER A 80 7.90 10.07 14.60
N ASP A 81 6.62 9.80 14.29
CA ASP A 81 5.69 9.12 15.19
C ASP A 81 5.12 7.80 14.64
N ASN A 82 5.49 7.41 13.41
CA ASN A 82 4.88 6.28 12.73
C ASN A 82 5.92 5.44 11.97
N ILE A 83 5.65 4.15 11.84
CA ILE A 83 6.36 3.26 10.91
C ILE A 83 5.31 2.69 9.97
N ILE A 84 5.51 2.88 8.66
CA ILE A 84 4.67 2.27 7.64
C ILE A 84 5.46 1.13 7.04
N THR A 85 4.94 -0.09 7.16
CA THR A 85 5.47 -1.28 6.48
C THR A 85 4.64 -1.55 5.26
N PHE A 86 5.32 -1.75 4.14
CA PHE A 86 4.69 -2.02 2.87
C PHE A 86 4.85 -3.50 2.53
N PHE A 87 3.79 -4.09 2.02
CA PHE A 87 3.75 -5.45 1.51
C PHE A 87 3.22 -5.48 0.09
N THR A 88 3.45 -6.61 -0.57
CA THR A 88 2.83 -6.96 -1.84
C THR A 88 2.49 -8.45 -1.87
N THR A 89 1.61 -8.82 -2.79
CA THR A 89 1.18 -10.20 -3.02
C THR A 89 0.83 -10.38 -4.49
N TYR A 90 0.94 -11.61 -5.01
CA TYR A 90 0.51 -11.93 -6.37
C TYR A 90 -0.81 -12.69 -6.33
N LEU A 91 -1.85 -12.08 -6.89
CA LEU A 91 -3.13 -12.74 -7.12
C LEU A 91 -3.04 -13.63 -8.36
N THR A 92 -3.72 -14.77 -8.32
CA THR A 92 -3.75 -15.73 -9.43
C THR A 92 -4.66 -15.27 -10.57
N GLU A 93 -5.60 -14.37 -10.29
CA GLU A 93 -6.55 -13.85 -11.28
C GLU A 93 -6.84 -12.37 -11.06
N LYS A 94 -7.33 -11.72 -12.12
CA LYS A 94 -7.80 -10.34 -12.03
C LYS A 94 -9.18 -10.31 -11.39
N ILE A 95 -9.26 -9.82 -10.16
CA ILE A 95 -10.51 -9.72 -9.41
C ILE A 95 -11.13 -8.33 -9.63
N SER A 96 -12.46 -8.28 -9.80
CA SER A 96 -13.22 -7.03 -9.75
C SER A 96 -13.67 -6.78 -8.31
N ILE A 97 -13.35 -5.60 -7.79
CA ILE A 97 -13.59 -5.23 -6.40
C ILE A 97 -14.57 -4.07 -6.39
N GLN A 98 -15.56 -4.16 -5.51
CA GLN A 98 -16.53 -3.09 -5.32
C GLN A 98 -15.95 -2.03 -4.40
N ASP A 99 -16.30 -0.78 -4.68
CA ASP A 99 -15.98 0.34 -3.80
C ASP A 99 -16.56 0.10 -2.40
N THR A 100 -15.79 0.49 -1.40
CA THR A 100 -16.17 0.50 0.02
C THR A 100 -16.25 1.95 0.52
N HIS A 101 -16.67 2.12 1.78
CA HIS A 101 -16.61 3.45 2.40
C HIS A 101 -15.18 3.98 2.56
N ALA A 102 -14.20 3.09 2.73
CA ALA A 102 -12.79 3.42 2.92
C ALA A 102 -12.05 3.60 1.61
N MET A 103 -12.40 2.84 0.57
CA MET A 103 -11.72 2.83 -0.73
C MET A 103 -12.72 2.88 -1.88
N ILE A 104 -12.61 3.90 -2.72
CA ILE A 104 -13.43 4.12 -3.91
C ILE A 104 -12.56 4.09 -5.17
N ASP A 105 -13.15 4.02 -6.35
CA ASP A 105 -12.40 4.04 -7.62
C ASP A 105 -11.28 2.97 -7.66
N ILE A 106 -11.61 1.76 -7.18
CA ILE A 106 -10.69 0.63 -7.09
C ILE A 106 -10.43 0.05 -8.48
N GLN A 107 -9.18 0.11 -8.94
CA GLN A 107 -8.82 -0.25 -10.30
C GLN A 107 -7.43 -0.88 -10.39
N TRP A 108 -7.24 -1.67 -11.45
CA TRP A 108 -5.95 -2.24 -11.83
C TRP A 108 -5.20 -1.29 -12.76
N PHE A 109 -3.98 -0.92 -12.39
CA PHE A 109 -3.09 -0.08 -13.18
C PHE A 109 -1.89 -0.86 -13.68
N SER A 110 -1.48 -0.60 -14.92
CA SER A 110 -0.26 -1.18 -15.47
C SER A 110 0.97 -0.58 -14.77
N MET A 111 1.87 -1.45 -14.31
CA MET A 111 3.18 -1.02 -13.77
C MET A 111 4.12 -0.50 -14.87
N LYS A 112 3.82 -0.73 -16.15
CA LYS A 112 4.58 -0.14 -17.27
C LYS A 112 4.28 1.35 -17.48
N ASN A 113 3.14 1.84 -16.98
CA ASN A 113 2.73 3.24 -17.15
C ASN A 113 2.23 3.85 -15.83
N THR A 114 3.17 3.99 -14.89
CA THR A 114 2.89 4.53 -13.54
C THR A 114 2.44 5.99 -13.55
N SER A 115 2.74 6.75 -14.61
CA SER A 115 2.35 8.17 -14.73
C SER A 115 0.83 8.40 -14.66
N ILE A 116 0.04 7.40 -15.05
CA ILE A 116 -1.43 7.43 -15.03
C ILE A 116 -1.97 7.59 -13.60
N PHE A 117 -1.26 7.10 -12.59
CA PHE A 117 -1.77 7.08 -11.22
C PHE A 117 -0.88 7.78 -10.20
N LEU A 118 0.43 7.93 -10.46
CA LEU A 118 1.36 8.56 -9.53
C LEU A 118 0.97 10.00 -9.16
N HIS A 119 0.37 10.74 -10.09
CA HIS A 119 -0.08 12.11 -9.84
C HIS A 119 -1.30 12.19 -8.89
N GLU A 120 -1.96 11.06 -8.64
CA GLU A 120 -3.07 10.93 -7.70
C GLU A 120 -2.61 10.41 -6.31
N MET A 121 -1.33 10.06 -6.14
CA MET A 121 -0.77 9.53 -4.89
C MET A 121 -0.18 10.63 -4.00
N LEU A 122 0.20 10.30 -2.76
CA LEU A 122 0.94 11.25 -1.91
C LEU A 122 2.32 11.55 -2.50
N SER A 123 2.81 12.76 -2.25
CA SER A 123 4.19 13.11 -2.60
C SER A 123 5.17 12.23 -1.82
N GLY A 124 6.06 11.54 -2.52
CA GLY A 124 7.00 10.57 -1.94
C GLY A 124 6.61 9.10 -2.18
N ASP A 125 5.36 8.82 -2.56
CA ASP A 125 4.94 7.46 -2.93
C ASP A 125 5.58 6.98 -4.23
N ASP A 126 6.12 7.89 -5.05
CA ASP A 126 6.94 7.55 -6.22
C ASP A 126 8.13 6.66 -5.86
N GLN A 127 8.73 6.87 -4.68
CA GLN A 127 9.81 6.01 -4.18
C GLN A 127 9.29 4.62 -3.85
N VAL A 128 8.11 4.50 -3.23
CA VAL A 128 7.51 3.21 -2.90
C VAL A 128 7.13 2.44 -4.16
N ILE A 129 6.53 3.11 -5.15
CA ILE A 129 6.19 2.51 -6.45
C ILE A 129 7.44 2.08 -7.22
N GLN A 130 8.54 2.86 -7.16
CA GLN A 130 9.81 2.44 -7.73
C GLN A 130 10.34 1.17 -7.05
N GLN A 131 10.23 1.08 -5.72
CA GLN A 131 10.64 -0.11 -4.99
C GLN A 131 9.77 -1.32 -5.31
N LEU A 132 8.46 -1.14 -5.49
CA LEU A 132 7.56 -2.18 -5.98
C LEU A 132 7.96 -2.66 -7.39
N SER A 133 8.35 -1.74 -8.29
CA SER A 133 8.88 -2.11 -9.61
C SER A 133 10.18 -2.91 -9.50
N ASN A 134 11.11 -2.50 -8.63
CA ASN A 134 12.36 -3.23 -8.40
C ASN A 134 12.10 -4.63 -7.85
N PHE A 135 11.10 -4.80 -6.98
CA PHE A 135 10.66 -6.10 -6.49
C PHE A 135 10.12 -6.98 -7.62
N ILE A 136 9.27 -6.43 -8.48
CA ILE A 136 8.73 -7.17 -9.64
C ILE A 136 9.86 -7.69 -10.53
N ASP A 137 10.85 -6.85 -10.82
CA ASP A 137 11.97 -7.19 -11.70
C ASP A 137 12.98 -8.17 -11.06
N ASN A 138 13.08 -8.19 -9.72
CA ASN A 138 14.15 -8.88 -8.99
C ASN A 138 13.65 -9.73 -7.81
N LYS A 139 12.45 -10.29 -7.92
CA LYS A 139 11.71 -10.93 -6.82
C LYS A 139 12.54 -11.84 -5.91
N GLU A 140 13.40 -12.69 -6.48
CA GLU A 140 14.20 -13.67 -5.71
C GLU A 140 15.37 -13.05 -4.92
N GLN A 141 15.84 -11.87 -5.33
CA GLN A 141 17.00 -11.19 -4.75
C GLN A 141 16.62 -9.86 -4.10
N TYR A 142 15.32 -9.56 -4.07
CA TYR A 142 14.83 -8.30 -3.57
C TYR A 142 15.08 -8.19 -2.06
N ILE A 143 15.66 -7.07 -1.66
CA ILE A 143 15.91 -6.73 -0.26
C ILE A 143 14.93 -5.62 0.11
N PRO A 144 14.09 -5.81 1.14
CA PRO A 144 13.16 -4.78 1.60
C PRO A 144 13.88 -3.46 1.88
N PHE A 145 13.32 -2.37 1.37
CA PHE A 145 13.93 -1.05 1.54
C PHE A 145 13.72 -0.51 2.95
N ARG A 146 14.55 0.47 3.33
CA ARG A 146 14.38 1.27 4.54
C ARG A 146 14.57 2.74 4.24
N LEU A 147 13.51 3.52 4.41
CA LEU A 147 13.54 4.97 4.22
C LEU A 147 13.31 5.68 5.55
N ASP A 148 14.28 6.48 5.98
CA ASP A 148 14.13 7.34 7.15
C ASP A 148 13.70 8.75 6.72
N LYS A 149 12.49 9.12 7.11
CA LYS A 149 11.86 10.41 6.85
C LYS A 149 11.55 11.16 8.14
N THR A 150 12.15 10.77 9.27
CA THR A 150 11.90 11.39 10.58
C THR A 150 12.18 12.90 10.62
N ASN A 151 13.08 13.37 9.76
CA ASN A 151 13.46 14.80 9.64
C ASN A 151 12.88 15.49 8.39
N ASP A 152 12.00 14.83 7.63
CA ASP A 152 11.36 15.43 6.44
C ASP A 152 10.19 16.31 6.89
N SER A 153 10.46 17.60 7.08
CA SER A 153 9.47 18.54 7.62
C SER A 153 8.24 18.72 6.73
N LYS A 154 8.36 18.55 5.41
CA LYS A 154 7.23 18.63 4.47
C LYS A 154 6.32 17.41 4.59
N LEU A 155 6.92 16.22 4.60
CA LEU A 155 6.16 14.98 4.76
C LEU A 155 5.54 14.88 6.16
N ALA A 156 6.27 15.32 7.20
CA ALA A 156 5.76 15.36 8.57
C ALA A 156 4.52 16.27 8.68
N GLU A 157 4.52 17.44 8.04
CA GLU A 157 3.36 18.34 8.02
C GLU A 157 2.14 17.71 7.31
N GLN A 158 2.36 17.05 6.16
CA GLN A 158 1.30 16.36 5.43
C GLN A 158 0.71 15.21 6.25
N THR A 159 1.56 14.40 6.89
CA THR A 159 1.17 13.16 7.60
C THR A 159 0.67 13.38 9.02
N LYS A 160 0.94 14.54 9.65
CA LYS A 160 0.49 14.88 11.00
C LYS A 160 -1.03 14.84 11.16
N ASN A 161 -1.78 15.24 10.15
CA ASN A 161 -3.25 15.19 10.17
C ASN A 161 -3.79 13.79 9.80
N ILE A 162 -3.00 13.00 9.09
CA ILE A 162 -3.35 11.67 8.58
C ILE A 162 -3.24 10.62 9.69
N TYR A 163 -2.18 10.67 10.49
CA TYR A 163 -1.92 9.60 11.48
C TYR A 163 -2.08 10.00 12.94
N SER A 164 -2.36 11.28 13.24
CA SER A 164 -2.85 11.71 14.57
C SER A 164 -4.03 10.87 15.06
#